data_AF-A0A939QXF5-F1
#
_entry.id   AF-A0A939QXF5-F1
#
_cell.length_a   1.000
_cell.length_b   1.000
_cell.length_c   1.000
_cell.angle_alpha   90.00
_cell.angle_beta   90.00
_cell.angle_gamma   90.00
#
_symmetry.space_group_name_H-M   'P 1'
#
loop_
_entity.id
_entity.type
_entity.pdbx_description
1 polymer ?
#
loop_
_entity_poly.entity_id
_entity_poly.type
_entity_poly.pdbx_seq_one_letter_code
_entity_poly.pdbx_strand_id
1 'polypeptide(L)'
;MKICVIGGANVDVAARAAGLFVAGDSNPGTVTVAPGGVGRNIAHNLALLGHNVRLATMFGDDGFGRMLRESCAATGMDLSLSKTVKGARNACFVSVGASDGEMLGGVSDMAITGLMTPEWLEARLGAINECDAVVADTNLPAETLSLLVGGCIPPLYIDAVSSAKVARLRVALAASRLPGAGSIAVKCNRLEAEA
;
A
#
# COMPACT_ATOMS: atom_id res chain seq x y z
N MET A 1 -15.09 14.07 -5.96
CA MET A 1 -14.86 12.79 -6.65
C MET A 1 -14.85 11.67 -5.63
N LYS A 2 -15.41 10.52 -6.00
CA LYS A 2 -15.32 9.25 -5.30
C LYS A 2 -14.12 8.49 -5.87
N ILE A 3 -13.10 8.25 -5.06
CA ILE A 3 -11.84 7.63 -5.49
C ILE A 3 -11.63 6.33 -4.72
N CYS A 4 -11.37 5.24 -5.44
CA CYS A 4 -10.92 4.01 -4.80
C CYS A 4 -9.40 3.95 -4.79
N VAL A 5 -8.80 3.62 -3.66
CA VAL A 5 -7.37 3.35 -3.54
C VAL A 5 -7.17 1.90 -3.11
N ILE A 6 -6.37 1.15 -3.87
CA ILE A 6 -6.09 -0.27 -3.66
C ILE A 6 -4.59 -0.45 -3.45
N GLY A 7 -4.17 -0.84 -2.25
CA GLY A 7 -2.73 -0.93 -2.00
C GLY A 7 -2.34 -1.30 -0.59
N GLY A 8 -1.04 -1.19 -0.32
CA GLY A 8 -0.47 -1.52 0.97
C GLY A 8 -0.85 -0.55 2.08
N ALA A 9 -1.12 -1.09 3.26
CA ALA A 9 -1.24 -0.36 4.52
C ALA A 9 -0.38 -1.06 5.56
N ASN A 10 0.65 -0.37 6.06
CA ASN A 10 1.58 -0.93 7.05
C ASN A 10 1.83 0.05 8.18
N VAL A 11 2.43 -0.42 9.26
CA VAL A 11 3.00 0.44 10.28
C VAL A 11 4.50 0.58 10.00
N ASP A 12 5.02 1.80 10.04
CA ASP A 12 6.44 2.09 9.98
C ASP A 12 6.96 2.30 11.42
N VAL A 13 7.94 1.51 11.81
CA VAL A 13 8.63 1.59 13.10
C VAL A 13 10.08 2.00 12.83
N ALA A 14 10.39 3.26 13.12
CA ALA A 14 11.73 3.80 12.92
C ALA A 14 12.43 3.97 14.27
N ALA A 15 13.49 3.21 14.50
CA ALA A 15 14.38 3.35 15.65
C ALA A 15 15.66 4.08 15.22
N ARG A 16 16.14 5.00 16.06
CA ARG A 16 17.40 5.73 15.85
C ARG A 16 18.24 5.69 17.11
N ALA A 17 19.48 5.22 17.00
CA ALA A 17 20.43 5.26 18.11
C ALA A 17 20.82 6.71 18.43
N ALA A 18 20.95 7.04 19.71
CA ALA A 18 21.40 8.36 20.14
C ALA A 18 22.91 8.58 19.98
N GLY A 19 23.70 7.49 19.96
CA GLY A 19 25.16 7.50 19.84
C GLY A 19 25.67 6.51 18.79
N LEU A 20 26.88 5.99 19.00
CA LEU A 20 27.43 4.91 18.17
C LEU A 20 26.60 3.64 18.35
N PHE A 21 26.19 3.03 17.24
CA PHE A 21 25.44 1.78 17.29
C PHE A 21 26.35 0.59 17.61
N VAL A 22 25.99 -0.20 18.61
CA VAL A 22 26.67 -1.43 19.01
C VAL A 22 25.81 -2.64 18.63
N ALA A 23 26.27 -3.42 17.66
CA ALA A 23 25.56 -4.62 17.21
C ALA A 23 25.51 -5.69 18.31
N GLY A 24 24.33 -6.28 18.51
CA GLY A 24 24.11 -7.33 19.53
C GLY A 24 23.84 -6.81 20.95
N ASP A 25 23.76 -5.48 21.14
CA ASP A 25 23.49 -4.84 22.43
C ASP A 25 22.23 -3.95 22.40
N SER A 26 21.76 -3.52 23.56
CA SER A 26 20.68 -2.55 23.73
C SER A 26 21.20 -1.12 23.54
N ASN A 27 20.73 -0.46 22.49
CA ASN A 27 21.17 0.88 22.11
C ASN A 27 20.15 1.94 22.56
N PRO A 28 20.50 2.88 23.47
CA PRO A 28 19.64 4.00 23.82
C PRO A 28 19.34 4.88 22.60
N GLY A 29 18.10 5.37 22.50
CA GLY A 29 17.66 6.11 21.33
C GLY A 29 16.17 6.46 21.34
N THR A 30 15.66 6.79 20.16
CA THR A 30 14.26 7.15 19.94
C THR A 30 13.59 6.12 19.03
N VAL A 31 12.34 5.80 19.33
CA VAL A 31 11.49 4.95 18.47
C VAL A 31 10.25 5.75 18.07
N THR A 32 10.00 5.82 16.78
CA THR A 32 8.79 6.43 16.21
C THR A 32 7.94 5.33 15.59
N VAL A 33 6.64 5.37 15.85
CA VAL A 33 5.67 4.47 15.23
C VAL A 33 4.69 5.34 14.46
N ALA A 34 4.61 5.13 13.16
CA ALA A 34 3.77 5.90 12.27
C ALA A 34 2.96 4.97 11.37
N PRO A 35 1.67 5.26 11.14
CA PRO A 35 0.92 4.56 10.12
C PRO A 35 1.44 4.97 8.72
N GLY A 36 1.59 3.98 7.85
CA GLY A 36 2.27 4.08 6.56
C GLY A 36 1.69 3.16 5.47
N GLY A 37 2.47 2.97 4.41
CA GLY A 37 2.08 2.21 3.22
C GLY A 37 1.63 3.12 2.08
N VAL A 38 2.10 2.83 0.87
CA VAL A 38 1.91 3.71 -0.31
C VAL A 38 0.43 3.92 -0.59
N GLY A 39 -0.35 2.85 -0.76
CA GLY A 39 -1.80 2.94 -0.96
C GLY A 39 -2.51 3.70 0.16
N ARG A 40 -2.20 3.39 1.42
CA ARG A 40 -2.79 4.10 2.57
C ARG A 40 -2.43 5.59 2.57
N ASN A 41 -1.18 5.97 2.28
CA ASN A 41 -0.72 7.35 2.30
C ASN A 41 -1.35 8.17 1.17
N ILE A 42 -1.51 7.58 -0.01
CA ILE A 42 -2.26 8.17 -1.12
C ILE A 42 -3.71 8.41 -0.69
N ALA A 43 -4.37 7.39 -0.13
CA ALA A 43 -5.76 7.49 0.32
C ALA A 43 -5.94 8.56 1.40
N HIS A 44 -5.03 8.61 2.37
CA HIS A 44 -5.02 9.62 3.43
C HIS A 44 -4.91 11.04 2.87
N ASN A 45 -3.97 11.30 1.96
CA ASN A 45 -3.80 12.62 1.37
C ASN A 45 -5.01 13.02 0.50
N LEU A 46 -5.57 12.09 -0.28
CA LEU A 46 -6.79 12.36 -1.05
C LEU A 46 -7.99 12.70 -0.14
N ALA A 47 -8.10 12.06 1.02
CA ALA A 47 -9.13 12.37 2.01
C ALA A 47 -8.93 13.78 2.61
N LEU A 48 -7.68 14.15 2.96
CA LEU A 48 -7.35 15.49 3.44
C LEU A 48 -7.60 16.59 2.39
N LEU A 49 -7.50 16.25 1.10
CA LEU A 49 -7.85 17.14 -0.01
C LEU A 49 -9.36 17.23 -0.27
N GLY A 50 -10.19 16.59 0.56
CA GLY A 50 -11.66 16.68 0.52
C GLY A 50 -12.33 15.73 -0.47
N HIS A 51 -11.64 14.68 -0.94
CA HIS A 51 -12.26 13.64 -1.76
C HIS A 51 -12.96 12.58 -0.91
N ASN A 52 -13.97 11.93 -1.51
CA ASN A 52 -14.61 10.76 -0.91
C ASN A 52 -13.77 9.53 -1.25
N VAL A 53 -13.00 9.02 -0.28
CA VAL A 53 -12.00 7.98 -0.51
C VAL A 53 -12.45 6.64 0.05
N ARG A 54 -12.44 5.62 -0.79
CA ARG A 54 -12.57 4.21 -0.39
C ARG A 54 -11.21 3.55 -0.41
N LEU A 55 -10.75 3.07 0.75
CA LEU A 55 -9.51 2.29 0.84
C LEU A 55 -9.85 0.79 0.77
N ALA A 56 -9.25 0.10 -0.19
CA ALA A 56 -9.30 -1.35 -0.34
C ALA A 56 -7.93 -1.94 0.01
N THR A 57 -7.80 -2.49 1.21
CA THR A 57 -6.55 -3.09 1.70
C THR A 57 -6.82 -4.27 2.65
N MET A 58 -5.74 -4.85 3.19
CA MET A 58 -5.79 -5.88 4.21
C MET A 58 -5.29 -5.33 5.53
N PHE A 59 -6.03 -5.62 6.60
CA PHE A 59 -5.61 -5.35 7.97
C PHE A 59 -5.45 -6.67 8.73
N GLY A 60 -4.44 -6.74 9.59
CA GLY A 60 -4.39 -7.76 10.65
C GLY A 60 -5.43 -7.47 11.73
N ASP A 61 -5.78 -8.47 12.53
CA ASP A 61 -6.60 -8.27 13.75
C ASP A 61 -5.77 -7.94 14.99
N ASP A 62 -4.45 -7.76 14.81
CA ASP A 62 -3.49 -7.36 15.82
C ASP A 62 -3.57 -5.85 16.19
N GLY A 63 -2.66 -5.41 17.06
CA GLY A 63 -2.61 -4.02 17.52
C GLY A 63 -2.30 -3.01 16.41
N PHE A 64 -1.43 -3.37 15.45
CA PHE A 64 -1.09 -2.51 14.32
C PHE A 64 -2.24 -2.38 13.32
N GLY A 65 -2.97 -3.47 13.07
CA GLY A 65 -4.18 -3.45 12.26
C GLY A 65 -5.29 -2.61 12.90
N ARG A 66 -5.45 -2.65 14.23
CA ARG A 66 -6.35 -1.72 14.95
C ARG A 66 -5.93 -0.26 14.79
N MET A 67 -4.67 0.06 15.08
CA MET A 67 -4.11 1.41 14.93
C MET A 67 -4.35 1.98 13.52
N LEU A 68 -4.07 1.21 12.48
CA LEU A 68 -4.26 1.66 11.10
C LEU A 68 -5.72 1.90 10.77
N ARG A 69 -6.62 1.00 11.15
CA ARG A 69 -8.06 1.16 10.90
C ARG A 69 -8.61 2.41 11.59
N GLU A 70 -8.23 2.63 12.85
CA GLU A 70 -8.60 3.83 13.61
C GLU A 70 -8.05 5.10 12.95
N SER A 71 -6.77 5.10 12.58
CA SER A 71 -6.13 6.22 11.86
C SER A 71 -6.84 6.52 10.55
N CYS A 72 -7.25 5.50 9.81
CA CYS A 72 -7.93 5.70 8.53
C CYS A 72 -9.36 6.23 8.72
N ALA A 73 -10.11 5.65 9.67
CA ALA A 73 -11.46 6.09 9.99
C ALA A 73 -11.50 7.53 10.51
N ALA A 74 -10.50 7.95 11.29
CA ALA A 74 -10.37 9.32 11.79
C ALA A 74 -10.23 10.36 10.67
N THR A 75 -9.74 9.96 9.50
CA THR A 75 -9.68 10.81 8.29
C THR A 75 -10.90 10.71 7.38
N GLY A 76 -11.95 9.99 7.79
CA GLY A 76 -13.18 9.84 7.02
C GLY A 76 -13.07 8.89 5.82
N MET A 77 -12.00 8.10 5.72
CA MET A 77 -11.89 7.08 4.67
C MET A 77 -12.91 5.95 4.88
N ASP A 78 -13.59 5.55 3.81
CA ASP A 78 -14.47 4.38 3.78
C ASP A 78 -13.64 3.10 3.65
N LEU A 79 -13.75 2.22 4.64
CA LEU A 79 -13.02 0.95 4.73
C LEU A 79 -13.88 -0.26 4.33
N SER A 80 -15.07 -0.06 3.76
CA SER A 80 -16.00 -1.15 3.38
C SER A 80 -15.43 -2.13 2.34
N LEU A 81 -14.47 -1.68 1.53
CA LEU A 81 -13.76 -2.53 0.57
C LEU A 81 -12.53 -3.22 1.19
N SER A 82 -12.10 -2.84 2.39
CA SER A 82 -11.00 -3.49 3.09
C SER A 82 -11.45 -4.76 3.81
N LYS A 83 -10.49 -5.61 4.20
CA LYS A 83 -10.74 -6.82 4.98
C LYS A 83 -9.82 -6.88 6.20
N THR A 84 -10.39 -7.19 7.36
CA THR A 84 -9.61 -7.59 8.54
C THR A 84 -9.46 -9.11 8.53
N VAL A 85 -8.24 -9.61 8.62
CA VAL A 85 -7.93 -11.04 8.56
C VAL A 85 -7.63 -11.56 9.97
N LYS A 86 -8.50 -12.46 10.45
CA LYS A 86 -8.40 -13.04 11.80
C LYS A 86 -7.12 -13.87 11.95
N GLY A 87 -6.36 -13.64 13.02
CA GLY A 87 -5.10 -14.32 13.32
C GLY A 87 -3.92 -13.90 12.44
N ALA A 88 -4.09 -12.91 11.55
CA ALA A 88 -3.01 -12.41 10.72
C ALA A 88 -2.32 -11.20 11.39
N ARG A 89 -1.00 -11.14 11.24
CA ARG A 89 -0.23 -9.95 11.59
C ARG A 89 -0.41 -8.88 10.52
N ASN A 90 -0.57 -7.63 10.93
CA ASN A 90 -0.59 -6.52 10.01
C ASN A 90 0.81 -6.29 9.41
N ALA A 91 0.86 -5.72 8.20
CA ALA A 91 2.12 -5.34 7.60
C ALA A 91 2.88 -4.34 8.49
N CYS A 92 4.19 -4.51 8.59
CA CYS A 92 5.08 -3.69 9.39
C CYS A 92 6.44 -3.55 8.70
N PHE A 93 6.97 -2.33 8.64
CA PHE A 93 8.35 -2.06 8.25
C PHE A 93 9.10 -1.52 9.46
N VAL A 94 10.19 -2.17 9.84
CA VAL A 94 11.06 -1.73 10.93
C VAL A 94 12.38 -1.27 10.33
N SER A 95 12.83 -0.07 10.67
CA SER A 95 14.15 0.44 10.31
C SER A 95 14.94 0.82 11.55
N VAL A 96 16.23 0.51 11.56
CA VAL A 96 17.18 0.97 12.57
C VAL A 96 18.18 1.89 11.89
N GLY A 97 18.31 3.11 12.40
CA GLY A 97 19.24 4.14 11.91
C GLY A 97 20.31 4.49 12.93
N ALA A 98 21.45 4.95 12.43
CA ALA A 98 22.55 5.51 13.20
C ALA A 98 22.22 6.93 13.71
N SER A 99 23.06 7.44 14.61
CA SER A 99 22.89 8.78 15.19
C SER A 99 23.05 9.92 14.19
N ASP A 100 23.63 9.68 13.00
CA ASP A 100 23.70 10.62 11.87
C ASP A 100 22.45 10.56 10.96
N GLY A 101 21.59 9.56 11.12
CA GLY A 101 20.39 9.34 10.32
C GLY A 101 20.53 8.31 9.20
N GLU A 102 21.74 7.76 8.98
CA GLU A 102 21.94 6.69 8.00
C GLU A 102 21.25 5.40 8.44
N MET A 103 20.64 4.70 7.49
CA MET A 103 19.95 3.45 7.76
C MET A 103 20.97 2.31 7.94
N LEU A 104 20.96 1.68 9.12
CA LEU A 104 21.81 0.53 9.44
C LEU A 104 21.18 -0.78 8.97
N GLY A 105 19.86 -0.88 9.02
CA GLY A 105 19.14 -2.06 8.56
C GLY A 105 17.63 -1.91 8.67
N GLY A 106 16.92 -2.87 8.08
CA GLY A 106 15.47 -2.92 8.19
C GLY A 106 14.87 -4.29 7.88
N VAL A 107 13.67 -4.52 8.40
CA VAL A 107 12.88 -5.73 8.21
C VAL A 107 11.51 -5.33 7.66
N SER A 108 11.09 -6.02 6.60
CA SER A 108 9.82 -5.77 5.92
C SER A 108 8.92 -7.00 6.06
N ASP A 109 7.99 -6.97 7.03
CA ASP A 109 6.92 -7.98 7.15
C ASP A 109 5.70 -7.47 6.37
N MET A 110 5.62 -7.85 5.10
CA MET A 110 4.55 -7.42 4.18
C MET A 110 3.66 -8.59 3.75
N ALA A 111 3.73 -9.74 4.43
CA ALA A 111 3.11 -10.98 3.97
C ALA A 111 1.58 -10.86 3.76
N ILE A 112 0.91 -10.03 4.57
CA ILE A 112 -0.55 -9.85 4.49
C ILE A 112 -1.01 -9.25 3.15
N THR A 113 -0.16 -8.49 2.43
CA THR A 113 -0.53 -7.96 1.11
C THR A 113 -0.69 -9.06 0.08
N GLY A 114 -0.05 -10.22 0.30
CA GLY A 114 -0.24 -11.42 -0.52
C GLY A 114 -1.66 -11.99 -0.46
N LEU A 115 -2.47 -11.60 0.54
CA LEU A 115 -3.86 -12.02 0.67
C LEU A 115 -4.81 -11.19 -0.21
N MET A 116 -4.34 -10.10 -0.83
CA MET A 116 -5.09 -9.33 -1.83
C MET A 116 -5.12 -10.11 -3.14
N THR A 117 -5.74 -11.28 -3.15
CA THR A 117 -5.77 -12.20 -4.29
C THR A 117 -6.71 -11.73 -5.41
N PRO A 118 -6.64 -12.34 -6.62
CA PRO A 118 -7.60 -12.04 -7.68
C PRO A 118 -9.05 -12.21 -7.21
N GLU A 119 -9.37 -13.29 -6.50
CA GLU A 119 -10.73 -13.56 -6.00
C GLU A 119 -11.20 -12.48 -5.02
N TRP A 120 -10.28 -11.96 -4.20
CA TRP A 120 -10.59 -10.84 -3.32
C TRP A 120 -10.92 -9.57 -4.12
N LEU A 121 -10.18 -9.30 -5.19
CA LEU A 121 -10.41 -8.14 -6.05
C LEU A 121 -11.70 -8.30 -6.89
N GLU A 122 -11.95 -9.46 -7.49
CA GLU A 122 -13.14 -9.74 -8.31
C GLU A 122 -14.43 -9.45 -7.53
N ALA A 123 -14.50 -9.91 -6.27
CA ALA A 123 -15.63 -9.67 -5.40
C ALA A 123 -15.89 -8.17 -5.11
N ARG A 124 -14.93 -7.29 -5.41
CA ARG A 124 -14.99 -5.83 -5.19
C ARG A 124 -15.06 -5.04 -6.48
N LEU A 125 -14.78 -5.67 -7.63
CA LEU A 125 -14.56 -4.96 -8.90
C LEU A 125 -15.79 -4.15 -9.34
N GLY A 126 -17.00 -4.66 -9.06
CA GLY A 126 -18.24 -3.90 -9.29
C GLY A 126 -18.26 -2.57 -8.55
N ALA A 127 -18.04 -2.58 -7.23
CA ALA A 127 -18.02 -1.37 -6.41
C ALA A 127 -16.82 -0.44 -6.71
N ILE A 128 -15.69 -1.01 -7.13
CA ILE A 128 -14.52 -0.26 -7.60
C ILE A 128 -14.87 0.51 -8.89
N ASN A 129 -15.54 -0.15 -9.83
CA ASN A 129 -15.94 0.45 -11.12
C ASN A 129 -17.04 1.50 -11.00
N GLU A 130 -17.71 1.64 -9.85
CA GLU A 130 -18.60 2.76 -9.52
C GLU A 130 -17.87 4.02 -9.02
N CYS A 131 -16.54 4.04 -9.00
CA CYS A 131 -15.75 5.20 -8.59
C CYS A 131 -15.39 6.07 -9.80
N ASP A 132 -15.12 7.36 -9.56
CA ASP A 132 -14.73 8.30 -10.61
C ASP A 132 -13.27 8.06 -11.06
N ALA A 133 -12.43 7.52 -10.17
CA ALA A 133 -11.04 7.16 -10.43
C ALA A 133 -10.58 6.04 -9.50
N VAL A 134 -9.57 5.28 -9.94
CA VAL A 134 -8.91 4.24 -9.15
C VAL A 134 -7.42 4.53 -9.07
N VAL A 135 -6.86 4.43 -7.86
CA VAL A 135 -5.41 4.44 -7.65
C VAL A 135 -4.98 3.09 -7.11
N ALA A 136 -3.89 2.54 -7.63
CA ALA A 136 -3.29 1.31 -7.12
C ALA A 136 -1.78 1.48 -6.92
N ASP A 137 -1.20 0.59 -6.12
CA ASP A 137 0.25 0.47 -6.00
C ASP A 137 0.72 -0.94 -6.41
N THR A 138 2.02 -1.12 -6.61
CA THR A 138 2.60 -2.43 -6.99
C THR A 138 2.84 -3.36 -5.79
N ASN A 139 2.32 -3.05 -4.59
CA ASN A 139 2.32 -3.99 -3.47
C ASN A 139 1.36 -5.15 -3.70
N LEU A 140 0.38 -4.99 -4.60
CA LEU A 140 -0.52 -6.05 -5.04
C LEU A 140 0.27 -7.25 -5.63
N PRO A 141 -0.25 -8.48 -5.47
CA PRO A 141 0.20 -9.63 -6.24
C PRO A 141 0.09 -9.37 -7.76
N ALA A 142 0.98 -9.95 -8.55
CA ALA A 142 1.08 -9.68 -9.98
C ALA A 142 -0.19 -10.08 -10.75
N GLU A 143 -0.82 -11.17 -10.34
CA GLU A 143 -2.05 -11.71 -10.90
C GLU A 143 -3.24 -10.79 -10.58
N THR A 144 -3.24 -10.21 -9.38
CA THR A 144 -4.27 -9.26 -8.95
C THR A 144 -4.12 -7.92 -9.66
N LEU A 145 -2.88 -7.47 -9.86
CA LEU A 145 -2.60 -6.26 -10.64
C LEU A 145 -3.00 -6.45 -12.11
N SER A 146 -2.75 -7.63 -12.69
CA SER A 146 -3.18 -7.99 -14.05
C SER A 146 -4.71 -7.96 -14.20
N LEU A 147 -5.43 -8.55 -13.24
CA LEU A 147 -6.89 -8.50 -13.19
C LEU A 147 -7.41 -7.07 -13.11
N LEU A 148 -6.81 -6.23 -12.25
CA LEU A 148 -7.19 -4.82 -12.13
C LEU A 148 -6.97 -4.06 -13.44
N VAL A 149 -5.79 -4.19 -14.05
CA VAL A 149 -5.45 -3.53 -15.32
C VAL A 149 -6.38 -3.97 -16.45
N GLY A 150 -6.77 -5.25 -16.46
CA GLY A 150 -7.66 -5.83 -17.45
C GLY A 150 -9.12 -5.38 -17.30
N GLY A 151 -9.60 -5.15 -16.07
CA GLY A 151 -11.04 -4.96 -15.78
C GLY A 151 -11.45 -3.63 -15.14
N CYS A 152 -10.52 -2.72 -14.84
CA CYS A 152 -10.83 -1.39 -14.32
C CYS A 152 -11.40 -0.48 -15.41
N ILE A 153 -12.63 0.00 -15.20
CA ILE A 153 -13.36 0.87 -16.14
C ILE A 153 -13.01 2.35 -15.93
N PRO A 154 -12.94 2.89 -14.70
CA PRO A 154 -12.50 4.27 -14.47
C PRO A 154 -11.02 4.47 -14.84
N PRO A 155 -10.56 5.74 -14.97
CA PRO A 155 -9.13 6.04 -15.06
C PRO A 155 -8.34 5.41 -13.90
N LEU A 156 -7.32 4.63 -14.25
CA LEU A 156 -6.48 3.90 -13.31
C LEU A 156 -5.09 4.55 -13.21
N TYR A 157 -4.72 4.97 -12.01
CA TYR A 157 -3.41 5.52 -11.68
C TYR A 157 -2.61 4.49 -10.89
N ILE A 158 -1.37 4.22 -11.27
CA ILE A 158 -0.54 3.20 -10.62
C ILE A 158 0.77 3.81 -10.13
N ASP A 159 1.05 3.71 -8.83
CA ASP A 159 2.35 4.02 -8.26
C ASP A 159 3.26 2.78 -8.31
N ALA A 160 4.45 2.93 -8.93
CA ALA A 160 5.39 1.84 -9.15
C ALA A 160 6.08 1.34 -7.87
N VAL A 161 6.06 2.10 -6.77
CA VAL A 161 6.64 1.83 -5.44
C VAL A 161 8.17 1.65 -5.39
N SER A 162 8.72 0.75 -6.20
CA SER A 162 10.15 0.47 -6.29
C SER A 162 10.53 -0.30 -7.55
N SER A 163 11.80 -0.22 -7.95
CA SER A 163 12.36 -0.97 -9.09
C SER A 163 12.16 -2.49 -8.97
N ALA A 164 12.10 -3.04 -7.76
CA ALA A 164 11.84 -4.47 -7.57
C ALA A 164 10.38 -4.85 -7.84
N LYS A 165 9.42 -3.94 -7.62
CA LYS A 165 7.99 -4.22 -7.74
C LYS A 165 7.41 -3.83 -9.10
N VAL A 166 8.05 -2.90 -9.82
CA VAL A 166 7.60 -2.46 -11.15
C VAL A 166 7.56 -3.58 -12.19
N ALA A 167 8.36 -4.64 -12.03
CA ALA A 167 8.32 -5.82 -12.90
C ALA A 167 6.92 -6.46 -12.95
N ARG A 168 6.14 -6.41 -11.84
CA ARG A 168 4.75 -6.88 -11.79
C ARG A 168 3.84 -6.06 -12.71
N LEU A 169 4.07 -4.75 -12.75
CA LEU A 169 3.32 -3.83 -13.58
C LEU A 169 3.60 -4.05 -15.07
N ARG A 170 4.86 -4.35 -15.44
CA ARG A 170 5.21 -4.69 -16.84
C ARG A 170 4.40 -5.88 -17.36
N VAL A 171 4.26 -6.93 -16.55
CA VAL A 171 3.45 -8.12 -16.90
C VAL A 171 1.97 -7.74 -17.03
N ALA A 172 1.44 -6.97 -16.07
CA ALA A 172 0.04 -6.55 -16.08
C ALA A 172 -0.32 -5.67 -17.29
N LEU A 173 0.56 -4.74 -17.68
CA LEU A 173 0.34 -3.85 -18.83
C LEU A 173 0.44 -4.57 -20.19
N ALA A 174 1.14 -5.70 -20.25
CA ALA A 174 1.22 -6.53 -21.45
C ALA A 174 -0.01 -7.41 -21.66
N ALA A 175 -0.88 -7.55 -20.65
CA ALA A 175 -2.07 -8.37 -20.72
C ALA A 175 -3.19 -7.72 -21.54
N SER A 176 -4.02 -8.55 -22.17
CA SER A 176 -5.23 -8.10 -22.87
C SER A 176 -6.21 -7.42 -21.91
N ARG A 177 -6.83 -6.34 -22.37
CA ARG A 177 -7.79 -5.55 -21.59
C ARG A 177 -9.21 -5.78 -22.09
N LEU A 178 -10.16 -5.80 -21.15
CA LEU A 178 -11.58 -5.95 -21.47
C LEU A 178 -12.09 -4.71 -22.24
N PRO A 179 -13.07 -4.88 -23.15
CA PRO A 179 -13.75 -3.75 -23.77
C PRO A 179 -14.31 -2.81 -22.69
N GLY A 180 -14.06 -1.51 -22.84
CA GLY A 180 -14.51 -0.49 -21.89
C GLY A 180 -13.56 -0.22 -20.71
N ALA A 181 -12.40 -0.88 -20.64
CA ALA A 181 -11.38 -0.57 -19.64
C ALA A 181 -10.82 0.84 -19.84
N GLY A 182 -10.63 1.59 -18.75
CA GLY A 182 -10.29 3.02 -18.74
C GLY A 182 -8.86 3.34 -19.17
N SER A 183 -8.48 4.61 -19.18
CA SER A 183 -7.08 5.01 -19.37
C SER A 183 -6.20 4.57 -18.20
N ILE A 184 -4.91 4.32 -18.44
CA ILE A 184 -3.93 4.01 -17.41
C ILE A 184 -2.86 5.10 -17.39
N ALA A 185 -2.52 5.59 -16.19
CA ALA A 185 -1.37 6.44 -15.95
C ALA A 185 -0.46 5.79 -14.91
N VAL A 186 0.84 5.78 -15.16
CA VAL A 186 1.84 5.20 -14.25
C VAL A 186 2.71 6.32 -13.73
N LYS A 187 2.84 6.40 -12.40
CA LYS A 187 3.82 7.26 -11.76
C LYS A 187 5.03 6.41 -11.36
N CYS A 188 6.19 6.81 -11.87
CA CYS A 188 7.49 6.22 -11.58
C CYS A 188 8.52 7.33 -11.34
N ASN A 189 9.53 7.04 -10.52
CA ASN A 189 10.79 7.77 -10.54
C ASN A 189 11.71 7.23 -11.65
N ARG A 190 12.91 7.80 -11.79
CA ARG A 190 13.88 7.39 -12.81
C ARG A 190 14.26 5.91 -12.74
N LEU A 191 14.61 5.41 -11.55
CA LEU A 191 15.05 4.03 -11.36
C LEU A 191 13.91 3.01 -11.56
N GLU A 192 12.68 3.42 -11.29
CA GLU A 192 11.48 2.61 -11.56
C GLU A 192 11.15 2.57 -13.06
N ALA A 193 11.38 3.66 -13.79
CA ALA A 193 11.14 3.74 -15.23
C ALA A 193 12.18 2.97 -16.07
N GLU A 194 13.41 2.88 -15.58
CA GLU A 194 14.52 2.18 -16.23
C GLU A 194 14.47 0.65 -16.03
N ALA A 195 13.66 0.15 -15.08
CA ALA A 195 13.55 -1.27 -14.71
C ALA A 195 12.42 -2.01 -15.45
#